data_AF-A0A091H9I5-F1
#
_entry.id   AF-A0A091H9I5-F1
#
_cell.length_a   1.000
_cell.length_b   1.000
_cell.length_c   1.000
_cell.angle_alpha   90.00
_cell.angle_beta   90.00
_cell.angle_gamma   90.00
#
_symmetry.space_group_name_H-M   'P 1'
#
loop_
_entity.id
_entity.type
_entity.pdbx_description
1 polymer ?
#
loop_
_entity_poly.entity_id
_entity_poly.type
_entity_poly.pdbx_seq_one_letter_code
_entity_poly.pdbx_strand_id
1 'polypeptide(L)'
;WVPVVGLEIHAQISSNSKLFSGSQVQFAAPPNSLVSFFDASLPGTLPVLNRRCVEAAVMTGLALSCSINKKSLFDRKHYFYADLPAGYQITQQRVPIAVNGSLSYSLCTDNKMSQMVTKTVRIKQIQLEQDSGKSLHDDTRSQTLVDLNRAGVGLMEVVMEPDMCCGEEAATAVRGLQLILQTLGSSQAVMAEGQLRVDANVSVHHPGDPYGVRTEVKNINSIRFLAKAIDYEIQRQIEELKNGGTILNETRAFDSKLGCTVPMRDKEGKQDYRFMPEPNLPPLILYDAKSLPANTNHQQVVNIDWIRERLPDLPSVKRAKLVEQYGILPEHSFTLL
;
A
#
# COMPACT_ATOMS: atom_id res chain seq x y z
N TRP A 1 19.30 16.42 14.57
CA TRP A 1 18.74 15.77 13.39
C TRP A 1 17.30 15.41 13.66
N VAL A 2 16.41 15.77 12.75
CA VAL A 2 14.99 15.44 12.77
C VAL A 2 14.76 14.40 11.67
N PRO A 3 14.41 13.15 12.03
CA PRO A 3 14.01 12.14 11.06
C PRO A 3 12.58 12.41 10.55
N VAL A 4 12.37 12.11 9.27
CA VAL A 4 11.05 12.09 8.63
C VAL A 4 10.90 10.81 7.82
N VAL A 5 9.73 10.19 7.94
CA VAL A 5 9.44 8.87 7.40
C VAL A 5 8.09 8.89 6.70
N GLY A 6 8.09 8.59 5.41
CA GLY A 6 6.89 8.29 4.62
C GLY A 6 6.84 6.81 4.25
N LEU A 7 5.65 6.28 4.01
CA LEU A 7 5.45 4.86 3.68
C LEU A 7 4.65 4.71 2.40
N GLU A 8 5.03 3.73 1.59
CA GLU A 8 4.28 3.26 0.42
C GLU A 8 3.84 1.83 0.71
N ILE A 9 2.53 1.63 0.88
CA ILE A 9 1.96 0.36 1.34
C ILE A 9 1.12 -0.25 0.23
N HIS A 10 1.50 -1.43 -0.21
CA HIS A 10 0.75 -2.20 -1.20
C HIS A 10 -0.05 -3.30 -0.49
N ALA A 11 -1.37 -3.14 -0.45
CA ALA A 11 -2.27 -4.15 0.10
C ALA A 11 -3.02 -4.89 -1.01
N GLN A 12 -2.94 -6.22 -0.98
CA GLN A 12 -3.65 -7.10 -1.90
C GLN A 12 -5.14 -7.08 -1.60
N ILE A 13 -5.97 -6.77 -2.60
CA ILE A 13 -7.41 -6.66 -2.43
C ILE A 13 -8.05 -8.05 -2.34
N SER A 14 -8.86 -8.25 -1.31
CA SER A 14 -9.70 -9.44 -1.14
C SER A 14 -10.81 -9.47 -2.19
N SER A 15 -10.58 -10.21 -3.28
CA SER A 15 -11.48 -10.36 -4.42
C SER A 15 -11.39 -11.79 -4.97
N ASN A 16 -12.47 -12.28 -5.59
CA ASN A 16 -12.50 -13.64 -6.16
C ASN A 16 -11.77 -13.73 -7.49
N SER A 17 -11.68 -12.62 -8.24
CA SER A 17 -11.03 -12.52 -9.55
C SER A 17 -10.04 -11.35 -9.58
N LYS A 18 -9.09 -11.41 -10.51
CA LYS A 18 -8.06 -10.39 -10.70
C LYS A 18 -8.62 -9.00 -11.06
N LEU A 19 -7.75 -7.99 -11.08
CA LEU A 19 -8.16 -6.59 -11.28
C LEU A 19 -8.75 -6.32 -12.66
N PHE A 20 -8.20 -6.98 -13.68
CA PHE A 20 -8.56 -6.75 -15.09
C PHE A 20 -8.91 -8.02 -15.86
N SER A 21 -8.99 -9.17 -15.20
CA SER A 21 -9.32 -10.46 -15.81
C SER A 21 -10.19 -11.31 -14.89
N GLY A 22 -10.84 -12.33 -15.46
CA GLY A 22 -11.71 -13.27 -14.73
C GLY A 22 -10.97 -14.39 -13.99
N SER A 23 -9.63 -14.43 -14.04
CA SER A 23 -8.85 -15.47 -13.36
C SER A 23 -9.01 -15.37 -11.85
N GLN A 24 -9.06 -16.53 -11.18
CA GLN A 24 -9.21 -16.58 -9.73
C GLN A 24 -7.98 -16.04 -9.00
N VAL A 25 -8.21 -15.50 -7.81
CA VAL A 25 -7.16 -15.10 -6.86
C VAL A 25 -7.13 -16.10 -5.72
N GLN A 26 -6.08 -16.91 -5.64
CA GLN A 26 -5.91 -17.89 -4.57
C GLN A 26 -4.43 -18.03 -4.20
N PHE A 27 -4.17 -18.14 -2.90
CA PHE A 27 -2.83 -18.40 -2.39
C PHE A 27 -2.42 -19.87 -2.62
N ALA A 28 -1.13 -20.10 -2.89
CA ALA A 28 -0.52 -21.42 -3.03
C ALA A 28 -1.13 -22.35 -4.11
N ALA A 29 -1.65 -21.78 -5.21
CA ALA A 29 -2.06 -22.56 -6.38
C ALA A 29 -0.84 -23.14 -7.14
N PRO A 30 -1.02 -24.24 -7.92
CA PRO A 30 0.04 -24.74 -8.79
C PRO A 30 0.55 -23.65 -9.75
N PRO A 31 1.86 -23.59 -10.06
CA PRO A 31 2.42 -22.54 -10.91
C PRO A 31 1.69 -22.39 -12.26
N ASN A 32 1.40 -21.14 -12.65
CA ASN A 32 0.73 -20.80 -13.90
C ASN A 32 -0.65 -21.46 -14.12
N SER A 33 -1.36 -21.86 -13.06
CA SER A 33 -2.71 -22.48 -13.15
C SER A 33 -3.86 -21.47 -13.08
N LEU A 34 -3.63 -20.28 -12.53
CA LEU A 34 -4.62 -19.21 -12.36
C LEU A 34 -4.31 -18.02 -13.28
N VAL A 35 -4.15 -18.32 -14.57
CA VAL A 35 -3.66 -17.37 -15.58
C VAL A 35 -4.59 -17.40 -16.78
N SER A 36 -5.13 -16.24 -17.14
CA SER A 36 -5.89 -16.04 -18.38
C SER A 36 -4.97 -15.52 -19.50
N PHE A 37 -5.50 -15.46 -20.72
CA PHE A 37 -4.77 -14.87 -21.84
C PHE A 37 -4.38 -13.42 -21.60
N PHE A 38 -5.22 -12.65 -20.89
CA PHE A 38 -4.90 -11.27 -20.53
C PHE A 38 -3.74 -11.21 -19.52
N ASP A 39 -3.75 -12.07 -18.49
CA ASP A 39 -2.70 -12.09 -17.47
C ASP A 39 -1.33 -12.46 -18.07
N ALA A 40 -1.33 -13.36 -19.05
CA ALA A 40 -0.13 -13.74 -19.81
C ALA A 40 0.20 -12.77 -20.95
N SER A 41 -0.55 -11.67 -21.10
CA SER A 41 -0.35 -10.63 -22.12
C SER A 41 -0.36 -11.16 -23.56
N LEU A 42 -1.24 -12.12 -23.86
CA LEU A 42 -1.40 -12.60 -25.23
C LEU A 42 -1.94 -11.46 -26.13
N PRO A 43 -1.42 -11.32 -27.37
CA PRO A 43 -1.87 -10.29 -28.30
C PRO A 43 -3.39 -10.31 -28.53
N GLY A 44 -4.00 -9.13 -28.52
CA GLY A 44 -5.44 -8.95 -28.78
C GLY A 44 -6.36 -9.04 -27.55
N THR A 45 -5.81 -9.28 -26.36
CA THR A 45 -6.58 -9.25 -25.11
C THR A 45 -6.78 -7.82 -24.59
N LEU A 46 -7.88 -7.58 -23.85
CA LEU A 46 -8.24 -6.26 -23.32
C LEU A 46 -8.60 -6.34 -21.82
N PRO A 47 -8.28 -5.29 -21.03
CA PRO A 47 -8.58 -5.26 -19.59
C PRO A 47 -10.07 -5.03 -19.31
N VAL A 48 -10.62 -5.71 -18.30
CA VAL A 48 -11.98 -5.46 -17.78
C VAL A 48 -11.93 -5.23 -16.28
N LEU A 49 -12.18 -3.98 -15.85
CA LEU A 49 -12.03 -3.58 -14.46
C LEU A 49 -12.97 -4.33 -13.50
N ASN A 50 -12.39 -4.84 -12.42
CA ASN A 50 -13.10 -5.52 -11.36
C ASN A 50 -13.82 -4.56 -10.40
N ARG A 51 -15.16 -4.65 -10.36
CA ARG A 51 -16.01 -3.85 -9.47
C ARG A 51 -15.66 -4.00 -7.99
N ARG A 52 -15.41 -5.22 -7.50
CA ARG A 52 -15.08 -5.47 -6.08
C ARG A 52 -13.80 -4.75 -5.67
N CYS A 53 -12.81 -4.68 -6.57
CA CYS A 53 -11.57 -3.95 -6.33
C CYS A 53 -11.82 -2.44 -6.17
N VAL A 54 -12.67 -1.87 -7.03
CA VAL A 54 -13.10 -0.47 -6.91
C VAL A 54 -13.81 -0.22 -5.59
N GLU A 55 -14.79 -1.05 -5.25
CA GLU A 55 -15.54 -0.93 -4.00
C GLU A 55 -14.60 -1.03 -2.77
N ALA A 56 -13.66 -1.97 -2.77
CA ALA A 56 -12.67 -2.11 -1.69
C ALA A 56 -11.84 -0.83 -1.50
N ALA A 57 -11.38 -0.23 -2.59
CA ALA A 57 -10.57 0.98 -2.53
C ALA A 57 -11.39 2.22 -2.12
N VAL A 58 -12.66 2.34 -2.55
CA VAL A 58 -13.56 3.38 -2.05
C VAL A 58 -13.86 3.19 -0.55
N MET A 59 -14.13 1.96 -0.11
CA MET A 59 -14.34 1.64 1.30
C MET A 59 -13.13 2.06 2.16
N THR A 60 -11.92 1.69 1.74
CA THR A 60 -10.70 2.06 2.44
C THR A 60 -10.47 3.56 2.43
N GLY A 61 -10.71 4.24 1.30
CA GLY A 61 -10.64 5.70 1.22
C GLY A 61 -11.58 6.40 2.19
N LEU A 62 -12.84 5.97 2.26
CA LEU A 62 -13.81 6.53 3.21
C LEU A 62 -13.41 6.26 4.67
N ALA A 63 -12.94 5.05 4.98
CA ALA A 63 -12.48 4.69 6.32
C ALA A 63 -11.26 5.50 6.79
N LEU A 64 -10.38 5.87 5.85
CA LEU A 64 -9.23 6.74 6.07
C LEU A 64 -9.57 8.23 5.87
N SER A 65 -10.86 8.58 5.88
CA SER A 65 -11.35 9.96 5.75
C SER A 65 -10.81 10.70 4.51
N CYS A 66 -10.51 9.97 3.43
CA CYS A 66 -10.05 10.53 2.17
C CYS A 66 -11.22 11.18 1.41
N SER A 67 -10.89 12.16 0.58
CA SER A 67 -11.77 12.62 -0.49
C SER A 67 -11.75 11.61 -1.64
N ILE A 68 -12.92 11.09 -2.02
CA ILE A 68 -13.07 10.16 -3.14
C ILE A 68 -13.23 10.94 -4.43
N ASN A 69 -12.37 10.67 -5.42
CA ASN A 69 -12.47 11.29 -6.73
C ASN A 69 -13.64 10.70 -7.51
N LYS A 70 -14.62 11.54 -7.90
CA LYS A 70 -15.77 11.12 -8.75
C LYS A 70 -15.36 10.63 -10.14
N LYS A 71 -14.15 10.97 -10.57
CA LYS A 71 -13.53 10.51 -11.80
C LYS A 71 -12.11 10.07 -11.47
N SER A 72 -11.74 8.85 -11.84
CA SER A 72 -10.39 8.31 -11.67
C SER A 72 -9.86 7.77 -13.00
N LEU A 73 -8.55 7.86 -13.22
CA LEU A 73 -7.90 7.56 -14.48
C LEU A 73 -6.84 6.48 -14.29
N PHE A 74 -6.88 5.46 -15.15
CA PHE A 74 -5.82 4.46 -15.24
C PHE A 74 -4.72 4.91 -16.20
N ASP A 75 -3.49 4.56 -15.84
CA ASP A 75 -2.26 4.90 -16.53
C ASP A 75 -1.37 3.66 -16.62
N ARG A 76 -0.54 3.60 -17.66
CA ARG A 76 0.50 2.57 -17.82
C ARG A 76 1.82 3.08 -17.27
N LYS A 77 2.40 2.34 -16.32
CA LYS A 77 3.76 2.51 -15.80
C LYS A 77 4.68 1.51 -16.47
N HIS A 78 5.53 1.94 -17.40
CA HIS A 78 6.34 1.07 -18.26
C HIS A 78 7.68 0.72 -17.61
N TYR A 79 7.95 -0.57 -17.47
CA TYR A 79 9.26 -1.12 -17.14
C TYR A 79 9.34 -2.58 -17.57
N PHE A 80 10.52 -3.03 -17.97
CA PHE A 80 10.72 -4.41 -18.40
C PHE A 80 11.20 -5.25 -17.22
N TYR A 81 10.44 -6.29 -16.89
CA TYR A 81 10.82 -7.29 -15.91
C TYR A 81 10.15 -8.62 -16.25
N ALA A 82 10.80 -9.74 -15.90
CA ALA A 82 10.37 -11.08 -16.33
C ALA A 82 8.98 -11.48 -15.80
N ASP A 83 8.59 -10.96 -14.64
CA ASP A 83 7.28 -11.21 -14.03
C ASP A 83 6.20 -10.18 -14.38
N LEU A 84 6.50 -9.25 -15.30
CA LEU A 84 5.54 -8.28 -15.83
C LEU A 84 5.38 -8.46 -17.35
N PRO A 85 4.53 -9.41 -17.79
CA PRO A 85 4.50 -9.85 -19.19
C PRO A 85 4.11 -8.75 -20.19
N ALA A 86 3.32 -7.76 -19.77
CA ALA A 86 2.89 -6.65 -20.63
C ALA A 86 4.01 -5.61 -20.89
N GLY A 87 5.09 -5.62 -20.11
CA GLY A 87 6.09 -4.54 -20.11
C GLY A 87 5.59 -3.21 -19.53
N TYR A 88 4.40 -3.21 -18.93
CA TYR A 88 3.84 -2.11 -18.17
C TYR A 88 2.87 -2.60 -17.10
N GLN A 89 2.74 -1.85 -16.02
CA GLN A 89 1.78 -2.05 -14.96
C GLN A 89 0.64 -1.03 -15.14
N ILE A 90 -0.62 -1.48 -15.16
CA ILE A 90 -1.76 -0.57 -15.11
C ILE A 90 -1.94 -0.12 -13.65
N THR A 91 -1.87 1.19 -13.42
CA THR A 91 -1.97 1.88 -12.12
C THR A 91 -2.74 3.20 -12.28
N GLN A 92 -2.74 4.10 -11.29
CA GLN A 92 -3.42 5.41 -11.36
C GLN A 92 -2.50 6.53 -10.88
N GLN A 93 -1.82 7.21 -11.81
CA GLN A 93 -0.90 8.28 -11.46
C GLN A 93 -1.57 9.65 -11.49
N ARG A 94 -2.37 9.94 -12.53
CA ARG A 94 -2.92 11.29 -12.77
C ARG A 94 -4.08 11.61 -11.85
N VAL A 95 -5.01 10.68 -11.69
CA VAL A 95 -6.20 10.87 -10.84
C VAL A 95 -6.48 9.57 -10.09
N PRO A 96 -5.88 9.38 -8.90
CA PRO A 96 -6.07 8.19 -8.08
C PRO A 96 -7.51 8.12 -7.53
N ILE A 97 -7.90 6.99 -6.94
CA ILE A 97 -9.29 6.80 -6.50
C ILE A 97 -9.64 7.66 -5.29
N ALA A 98 -8.69 7.90 -4.38
CA ALA A 98 -8.89 8.70 -3.18
C ALA A 98 -7.63 9.51 -2.84
N VAL A 99 -7.81 10.69 -2.24
CA VAL A 99 -6.73 11.61 -1.86
C VAL A 99 -7.02 12.30 -0.53
N ASN A 100 -5.98 12.85 0.10
CA ASN A 100 -6.08 13.74 1.27
C ASN A 100 -6.86 13.13 2.45
N GLY A 101 -6.43 11.96 2.91
CA GLY A 101 -6.97 11.30 4.10
C GLY A 101 -6.08 11.43 5.31
N SER A 102 -6.41 10.68 6.35
CA SER A 102 -5.62 10.56 7.55
C SER A 102 -5.85 9.24 8.27
N LEU A 103 -4.83 8.81 9.02
CA LEU A 103 -4.88 7.65 9.89
C LEU A 103 -4.41 8.06 11.27
N SER A 104 -5.27 7.93 12.27
CA SER A 104 -4.90 8.09 13.68
C SER A 104 -4.45 6.77 14.28
N TYR A 105 -3.36 6.81 15.04
CA TYR A 105 -2.78 5.67 15.74
C TYR A 105 -2.29 6.08 17.13
N SER A 106 -2.28 5.15 18.08
CA SER A 106 -1.94 5.42 19.48
C SER A 106 -0.60 4.79 19.83
N LEU A 107 0.31 5.61 20.36
CA LEU A 107 1.65 5.19 20.79
C LEU A 107 1.70 5.09 22.31
N CYS A 108 2.37 4.06 22.83
CA CYS A 108 2.70 3.97 24.24
C CYS A 108 3.99 4.73 24.52
N THR A 109 3.94 5.75 25.37
CA THR A 109 5.15 6.40 25.89
C THR A 109 5.70 5.62 27.10
N ASP A 110 7.02 5.46 27.17
CA ASP A 110 7.77 4.88 28.31
C ASP A 110 7.36 3.46 28.74
N ASN A 111 6.90 2.61 27.82
CA ASN A 111 6.43 1.24 28.09
C ASN A 111 5.33 1.14 29.16
N LYS A 112 4.67 2.25 29.48
CA LYS A 112 3.52 2.29 30.40
C LYS A 112 2.27 2.49 29.57
N MET A 113 1.42 1.45 29.56
CA MET A 113 0.13 1.49 28.86
C MET A 113 -0.80 2.63 29.30
N SER A 114 -0.56 3.18 30.50
CA SER A 114 -1.32 4.29 31.08
C SER A 114 -1.05 5.67 30.48
N GLN A 115 -0.09 5.81 29.56
CA GLN A 115 0.18 7.05 28.84
C GLN A 115 0.23 6.76 27.33
N MET A 116 -0.95 6.76 26.70
CA MET A 116 -1.09 6.66 25.25
C MET A 116 -1.21 8.05 24.61
N VAL A 117 -0.38 8.32 23.62
CA VAL A 117 -0.45 9.54 22.81
C VAL A 117 -1.02 9.18 21.44
N THR A 118 -2.13 9.82 21.07
CA THR A 118 -2.69 9.68 19.72
C THR A 118 -1.93 10.60 18.76
N LYS A 119 -1.37 10.00 17.71
CA LYS A 119 -0.78 10.70 16.57
C LYS A 119 -1.60 10.44 15.33
N THR A 120 -1.38 11.26 14.31
CA THR A 120 -2.05 11.15 13.02
C THR A 120 -1.01 11.26 11.91
N VAL A 121 -1.08 10.34 10.95
CA VAL A 121 -0.33 10.42 9.69
C VAL A 121 -1.31 10.76 8.56
N ARG A 122 -0.93 11.67 7.67
CA ARG A 122 -1.75 12.00 6.50
C ARG A 122 -1.60 10.95 5.41
N ILE A 123 -2.69 10.64 4.74
CA ILE A 123 -2.73 9.79 3.56
C ILE A 123 -2.73 10.70 2.34
N LYS A 124 -1.67 10.64 1.54
CA LYS A 124 -1.56 11.41 0.31
C LYS A 124 -2.59 10.92 -0.71
N GLN A 125 -2.57 9.62 -0.99
CA GLN A 125 -3.47 9.00 -1.96
C GLN A 125 -3.64 7.50 -1.74
N ILE A 126 -4.70 6.97 -2.33
CA ILE A 126 -4.94 5.55 -2.54
C ILE A 126 -5.14 5.34 -4.04
N GLN A 127 -4.44 4.38 -4.63
CA GLN A 127 -4.58 4.04 -6.04
C GLN A 127 -4.77 2.54 -6.25
N LEU A 128 -5.48 2.18 -7.32
CA LEU A 128 -5.60 0.80 -7.77
C LEU A 128 -4.51 0.46 -8.75
N GLU A 129 -3.89 -0.71 -8.58
CA GLU A 129 -2.90 -1.21 -9.53
C GLU A 129 -2.82 -2.72 -9.62
N GLN A 130 -2.19 -3.21 -10.69
CA GLN A 130 -1.93 -4.64 -10.88
C GLN A 130 -0.70 -5.09 -10.10
N ASP A 131 -0.75 -6.25 -9.47
CA ASP A 131 0.44 -6.92 -8.99
C ASP A 131 1.22 -7.56 -10.14
N SER A 132 2.53 -7.74 -9.94
CA SER A 132 3.38 -8.52 -10.83
C SER A 132 3.32 -10.01 -10.48
N GLY A 133 3.84 -10.85 -11.38
CA GLY A 133 4.05 -12.26 -11.11
C GLY A 133 5.10 -12.49 -10.02
N LYS A 134 5.58 -13.73 -9.94
CA LYS A 134 6.64 -14.13 -9.02
C LYS A 134 7.80 -14.73 -9.81
N SER A 135 8.98 -14.17 -9.59
CA SER A 135 10.24 -14.74 -10.05
C SER A 135 10.82 -15.66 -8.97
N LEU A 136 11.16 -16.89 -9.33
CA LEU A 136 11.83 -17.88 -8.48
C LEU A 136 13.20 -18.17 -9.08
N HIS A 137 14.26 -17.85 -8.35
CA HIS A 137 15.62 -18.12 -8.80
C HIS A 137 16.04 -19.53 -8.38
N ASP A 138 16.38 -20.36 -9.38
CA ASP A 138 17.00 -21.66 -9.18
C ASP A 138 18.51 -21.49 -9.35
N ASP A 139 19.20 -21.34 -8.22
CA ASP A 139 20.65 -21.17 -8.18
C ASP A 139 21.39 -22.39 -8.74
N THR A 140 20.81 -23.59 -8.61
CA THR A 140 21.43 -24.84 -9.08
C THR A 140 21.47 -24.88 -10.61
N ARG A 141 20.39 -24.45 -11.24
CA ARG A 141 20.28 -24.41 -12.71
C ARG A 141 20.66 -23.07 -13.31
N SER A 142 20.96 -22.05 -12.49
CA SER A 142 21.18 -20.67 -12.92
C SER A 142 20.05 -20.14 -13.81
N GLN A 143 18.81 -20.47 -13.46
CA GLN A 143 17.61 -20.13 -14.21
C GLN A 143 16.64 -19.36 -13.32
N THR A 144 15.83 -18.51 -13.95
CA THR A 144 14.68 -17.87 -13.28
C THR A 144 13.40 -18.50 -13.80
N LEU A 145 12.62 -19.06 -12.89
CA LEU A 145 11.30 -19.61 -13.18
C LEU A 145 10.27 -18.52 -12.89
N VAL A 146 9.32 -18.33 -13.80
CA VAL A 146 8.27 -17.29 -13.68
C VAL A 146 6.92 -17.94 -13.43
N ASP A 147 6.27 -17.54 -12.35
CA ASP A 147 4.88 -17.87 -12.05
C ASP A 147 3.99 -16.62 -12.17
N LEU A 148 3.05 -16.65 -13.11
CA LEU A 148 2.13 -15.56 -13.42
C LEU A 148 0.79 -15.67 -12.66
N ASN A 149 0.63 -16.63 -11.74
CA ASN A 149 -0.58 -16.73 -10.91
C ASN A 149 -0.93 -15.40 -10.22
N ARG A 150 0.08 -14.69 -9.72
CA ARG A 150 -0.08 -13.39 -9.05
C ARG A 150 -0.19 -12.20 -10.00
N ALA A 151 0.28 -12.33 -11.25
CA ALA A 151 0.24 -11.24 -12.21
C ALA A 151 -1.22 -10.82 -12.46
N GLY A 152 -1.51 -9.53 -12.29
CA GLY A 152 -2.85 -8.94 -12.47
C GLY A 152 -3.75 -8.98 -11.24
N VAL A 153 -3.32 -9.57 -10.12
CA VAL A 153 -4.05 -9.47 -8.84
C VAL A 153 -4.21 -7.99 -8.46
N GLY A 154 -5.39 -7.61 -7.95
CA GLY A 154 -5.65 -6.21 -7.59
C GLY A 154 -4.94 -5.80 -6.32
N LEU A 155 -4.21 -4.68 -6.39
CA LEU A 155 -3.59 -4.02 -5.26
C LEU A 155 -4.25 -2.66 -5.04
N MET A 156 -4.25 -2.25 -3.79
CA MET A 156 -4.40 -0.86 -3.38
C MET A 156 -3.05 -0.39 -2.84
N GLU A 157 -2.47 0.62 -3.49
CA GLU A 157 -1.29 1.31 -2.99
C GLU A 157 -1.77 2.51 -2.18
N VAL A 158 -1.41 2.52 -0.90
CA VAL A 158 -1.70 3.59 0.07
C VAL A 158 -0.40 4.33 0.34
N VAL A 159 -0.34 5.60 -0.05
CA VAL A 159 0.84 6.45 0.12
C VAL A 159 0.63 7.36 1.33
N MET A 160 1.49 7.24 2.32
CA MET A 160 1.50 8.06 3.53
C MET A 160 2.48 9.22 3.38
N GLU A 161 2.07 10.41 3.83
CA GLU A 161 2.95 11.58 3.92
C GLU A 161 4.08 11.37 4.94
N PRO A 162 5.20 12.11 4.84
CA PRO A 162 6.37 11.93 5.70
C PRO A 162 6.17 12.54 7.11
N ASP A 163 5.10 12.14 7.80
CA ASP A 163 4.71 12.69 9.11
C ASP A 163 5.28 11.88 10.31
N MET A 164 5.86 10.71 10.06
CA MET A 164 6.39 9.84 11.11
C MET A 164 7.87 10.14 11.39
N CYS A 165 8.33 9.91 12.61
CA CYS A 165 9.71 10.22 13.01
C CYS A 165 10.54 9.01 13.47
N CYS A 166 9.96 7.83 13.64
CA CYS A 166 10.72 6.64 14.02
C CYS A 166 10.05 5.34 13.57
N GLY A 167 10.77 4.22 13.73
CA GLY A 167 10.30 2.89 13.39
C GLY A 167 9.07 2.45 14.18
N GLU A 168 8.94 2.86 15.44
CA GLU A 168 7.78 2.53 16.28
C GLU A 168 6.49 3.19 15.77
N GLU A 169 6.56 4.45 15.34
CA GLU A 169 5.44 5.15 14.71
C GLU A 169 5.00 4.47 13.42
N ALA A 170 5.95 4.17 12.54
CA ALA A 170 5.70 3.46 11.30
C ALA A 170 5.06 2.08 11.54
N ALA A 171 5.58 1.31 12.50
CA ALA A 171 5.02 0.02 12.85
C ALA A 171 3.58 0.13 13.37
N THR A 172 3.30 1.13 14.21
CA THR A 172 1.99 1.34 14.81
C THR A 172 0.98 1.82 13.77
N ALA A 173 1.38 2.73 12.88
CA ALA A 173 0.56 3.17 11.75
C ALA A 173 0.21 2.01 10.81
N VAL A 174 1.18 1.15 10.47
CA VAL A 174 0.93 -0.02 9.61
C VAL A 174 -0.01 -1.03 10.28
N ARG A 175 0.12 -1.27 11.60
CA ARG A 175 -0.85 -2.11 12.35
C ARG A 175 -2.25 -1.52 12.34
N GLY A 176 -2.36 -0.20 12.53
CA GLY A 176 -3.63 0.51 12.46
C GLY A 176 -4.30 0.35 11.09
N LEU A 177 -3.53 0.53 10.01
CA LEU A 177 -4.02 0.32 8.65
C LEU A 177 -4.42 -1.14 8.41
N GLN A 178 -3.59 -2.10 8.82
CA GLN A 178 -3.87 -3.52 8.69
C GLN A 178 -5.22 -3.91 9.33
N LEU A 179 -5.46 -3.44 10.56
CA LEU A 179 -6.71 -3.71 11.27
C LEU A 179 -7.93 -3.06 10.58
N ILE A 180 -7.78 -1.85 10.03
CA ILE A 180 -8.83 -1.21 9.24
C ILE A 180 -9.13 -2.04 7.98
N LEU A 181 -8.10 -2.43 7.22
CA LEU A 181 -8.27 -3.21 6.00
C LEU A 181 -8.99 -4.55 6.25
N GLN A 182 -8.62 -5.24 7.33
CA GLN A 182 -9.25 -6.49 7.77
C GLN A 182 -10.70 -6.26 8.22
N THR A 183 -10.95 -5.19 8.99
CA THR A 183 -12.30 -4.83 9.46
C THR A 183 -13.25 -4.55 8.29
N LEU A 184 -12.76 -3.89 7.25
CA LEU A 184 -13.51 -3.60 6.03
C LEU A 184 -13.70 -4.84 5.13
N GLY A 185 -12.93 -5.90 5.35
CA GLY A 185 -12.81 -7.04 4.42
C GLY A 185 -12.19 -6.64 3.07
N SER A 186 -11.54 -5.47 2.98
CA SER A 186 -10.87 -4.98 1.77
C SER A 186 -9.57 -5.74 1.49
N SER A 187 -8.86 -6.18 2.53
CA SER A 187 -7.67 -7.01 2.44
C SER A 187 -7.52 -7.85 3.70
N GLN A 188 -7.01 -9.08 3.58
CA GLN A 188 -6.54 -9.86 4.74
C GLN A 188 -5.20 -9.33 5.28
N ALA A 189 -4.45 -8.60 4.45
CA ALA A 189 -3.25 -7.86 4.81
C ALA A 189 -2.19 -8.69 5.57
N VAL A 190 -2.06 -9.98 5.24
CA VAL A 190 -1.06 -10.88 5.84
C VAL A 190 0.30 -10.69 5.16
N MET A 191 1.25 -10.05 5.84
CA MET A 191 2.60 -9.80 5.30
C MET A 191 3.35 -11.09 4.93
N ALA A 192 3.19 -12.15 5.73
CA ALA A 192 3.86 -13.45 5.49
C ALA A 192 3.42 -14.10 4.17
N GLU A 193 2.20 -13.82 3.72
CA GLU A 193 1.66 -14.27 2.43
C GLU A 193 1.90 -13.27 1.29
N GLY A 194 2.57 -12.14 1.57
CA GLY A 194 2.82 -11.07 0.61
C GLY A 194 1.60 -10.19 0.31
N GLN A 195 0.52 -10.32 1.08
CA GLN A 195 -0.71 -9.55 0.88
C GLN A 195 -0.60 -8.11 1.40
N LEU A 196 0.42 -7.80 2.20
CA LEU A 196 0.75 -6.46 2.64
C LEU A 196 2.26 -6.28 2.50
N ARG A 197 2.67 -5.32 1.66
CA ARG A 197 4.07 -4.96 1.43
C ARG A 197 4.25 -3.50 1.76
N VAL A 198 5.40 -3.16 2.35
CA VAL A 198 5.70 -1.80 2.78
C VAL A 198 7.10 -1.43 2.30
N ASP A 199 7.18 -0.32 1.58
CA ASP A 199 8.42 0.37 1.26
C ASP A 199 8.51 1.63 2.14
N ALA A 200 9.68 1.86 2.74
CA ALA A 200 9.90 2.97 3.67
C ALA A 200 10.78 4.04 3.05
N ASN A 201 10.33 5.29 3.06
CA ASN A 201 11.06 6.45 2.56
C ASN A 201 11.57 7.26 3.75
N VAL A 202 12.89 7.31 3.96
CA VAL A 202 13.52 7.90 5.14
C VAL A 202 14.46 9.03 4.73
N SER A 203 14.35 10.17 5.40
CA SER A 203 15.38 11.21 5.36
C SER A 203 15.56 11.88 6.73
N VAL A 204 16.71 12.52 6.92
CA VAL A 204 17.02 13.33 8.11
C VAL A 204 17.42 14.73 7.71
N HIS A 205 17.08 15.73 8.54
CA HIS A 205 17.42 17.13 8.31
C HIS A 205 17.67 17.85 9.64
N HIS A 206 18.14 19.11 9.62
CA HIS A 206 18.18 19.93 10.83
C HIS A 206 16.82 20.61 11.07
N PRO A 207 16.45 20.88 12.34
CA PRO A 207 15.22 21.62 12.62
C PRO A 207 15.20 22.96 11.88
N GLY A 208 14.15 23.21 11.10
CA GLY A 208 13.98 24.44 10.31
C GLY A 208 14.51 24.37 8.88
N ASP A 209 15.28 23.34 8.52
CA ASP A 209 15.78 23.13 7.17
C ASP A 209 14.76 22.38 6.29
N PRO A 210 14.88 22.44 4.94
CA PRO A 210 14.15 21.54 4.04
C PRO A 210 14.45 20.07 4.31
N TYR A 211 13.56 19.17 3.85
CA TYR A 211 13.79 17.73 3.95
C TYR A 211 15.09 17.31 3.27
N GLY A 212 15.82 16.40 3.94
CA GLY A 212 17.05 15.83 3.43
C GLY A 212 16.84 14.89 2.26
N VAL A 213 17.95 14.40 1.71
CA VAL A 213 17.94 13.43 0.61
C VAL A 213 17.29 12.13 1.08
N ARG A 214 16.33 11.64 0.29
CA ARG A 214 15.53 10.45 0.57
C ARG A 214 16.32 9.18 0.27
N THR A 215 16.30 8.23 1.20
CA THR A 215 16.64 6.83 0.96
C THR A 215 15.36 6.00 0.98
N GLU A 216 15.16 5.15 -0.02
CA GLU A 216 14.03 4.22 -0.10
C GLU A 216 14.48 2.82 0.35
N VAL A 217 13.86 2.26 1.38
CA VAL A 217 14.15 0.93 1.92
C VAL A 217 13.04 -0.05 1.52
N LYS A 218 13.41 -1.08 0.75
CA LYS A 218 12.50 -2.12 0.24
C LYS A 218 12.74 -3.49 0.90
N ASN A 219 11.94 -4.47 0.50
CA ASN A 219 12.00 -5.88 0.94
C ASN A 219 11.76 -6.08 2.44
N ILE A 220 10.81 -5.31 2.99
CA ILE A 220 10.45 -5.38 4.40
C ILE A 220 9.28 -6.36 4.60
N ASN A 221 9.59 -7.57 5.06
CA ASN A 221 8.62 -8.67 5.14
C ASN A 221 7.85 -8.76 6.48
N SER A 222 8.11 -7.88 7.45
CA SER A 222 7.35 -7.83 8.71
C SER A 222 7.32 -6.44 9.32
N ILE A 223 6.30 -6.16 10.12
CA ILE A 223 6.18 -4.90 10.87
C ILE A 223 7.36 -4.69 11.84
N ARG A 224 7.89 -5.79 12.42
CA ARG A 224 9.08 -5.71 13.29
C ARG A 224 10.31 -5.30 12.49
N PHE A 225 10.47 -5.82 11.28
CA PHE A 225 11.58 -5.46 10.41
C PHE A 225 11.43 -4.04 9.86
N LEU A 226 10.19 -3.57 9.65
CA LEU A 226 9.93 -2.18 9.30
C LEU A 226 10.51 -1.21 10.32
N ALA A 227 10.16 -1.41 11.61
CA ALA A 227 10.66 -0.55 12.68
C ALA A 227 12.20 -0.54 12.72
N LYS A 228 12.81 -1.74 12.73
CA LYS A 228 14.27 -1.88 12.74
C LYS A 228 14.95 -1.25 11.54
N ALA A 229 14.39 -1.42 10.34
CA ALA A 229 14.95 -0.89 9.11
C ALA A 229 14.96 0.63 9.12
N ILE A 230 13.86 1.25 9.56
CA ILE A 230 13.73 2.70 9.69
C ILE A 230 14.71 3.24 10.73
N ASP A 231 14.74 2.65 11.92
CA ASP A 231 15.62 3.13 13.00
C ASP A 231 17.10 3.01 12.61
N TYR A 232 17.48 1.89 11.99
CA TYR A 232 18.82 1.70 11.46
C TYR A 232 19.16 2.75 10.39
N GLU A 233 18.26 2.98 9.44
CA GLU A 233 18.47 3.91 8.34
C GLU A 233 18.58 5.36 8.83
N ILE A 234 17.79 5.76 9.83
CA ILE A 234 17.90 7.06 10.49
C ILE A 234 19.30 7.23 11.10
N GLN A 235 19.77 6.24 11.88
CA GLN A 235 21.10 6.34 12.52
C GLN A 235 22.22 6.37 11.47
N ARG A 236 22.15 5.51 10.46
CA ARG A 236 23.11 5.48 9.34
C ARG A 236 23.23 6.84 8.67
N GLN A 237 22.11 7.49 8.33
CA GLN A 237 22.15 8.81 7.69
C GLN A 237 22.71 9.89 8.63
N ILE A 238 22.37 9.85 9.92
CA ILE A 238 22.89 10.78 10.92
C ILE A 238 24.41 10.63 11.07
N GLU A 239 24.92 9.41 11.14
CA GLU A 239 26.35 9.12 11.27
C GLU A 239 27.13 9.57 10.04
N GLU A 240 26.64 9.25 8.84
CA GLU A 240 27.24 9.68 7.57
C GLU A 240 27.37 11.21 7.51
N LEU A 241 26.29 11.95 7.83
CA LEU A 241 26.27 13.41 7.82
C LEU A 241 27.17 14.01 8.92
N LYS A 242 27.21 13.42 10.11
CA LYS A 242 28.11 13.86 11.19
C LYS A 242 29.58 13.69 10.83
N ASN A 243 29.91 12.67 10.03
CA ASN A 243 31.27 12.41 9.56
C ASN A 243 31.67 13.30 8.37
N GLY A 244 30.82 14.26 7.96
CA GLY A 244 31.05 15.13 6.81
C GLY A 244 30.77 14.48 5.46
N GLY A 245 30.15 13.29 5.45
CA GLY A 245 29.70 12.60 4.25
C GLY A 245 28.41 13.19 3.67
N THR A 246 27.89 12.56 2.62
CA THR A 246 26.67 13.00 1.94
C THR A 246 25.74 11.82 1.70
N ILE A 247 24.43 12.05 1.83
CA ILE A 247 23.42 11.02 1.55
C ILE A 247 23.13 11.02 0.05
N LEU A 248 23.24 9.84 -0.57
CA LEU A 248 22.84 9.61 -1.95
C LEU A 248 21.36 9.22 -2.01
N ASN A 249 20.68 9.61 -3.08
CA ASN A 249 19.32 9.14 -3.34
C ASN A 249 19.38 7.74 -3.93
N GLU A 250 19.28 6.73 -3.06
CA GLU A 250 19.45 5.32 -3.41
C GLU A 250 18.29 4.48 -2.89
N THR A 251 18.12 3.30 -3.50
CA THR A 251 17.25 2.24 -2.99
C THR A 251 18.09 1.21 -2.26
N ARG A 252 17.71 0.90 -1.02
CA ARG A 252 18.36 -0.08 -0.15
C ARG A 252 17.40 -1.22 0.16
N ALA A 253 17.93 -2.39 0.50
CA ALA A 253 17.16 -3.51 1.02
C ALA A 253 17.48 -3.71 2.51
N PHE A 254 16.50 -4.14 3.30
CA PHE A 254 16.76 -4.54 4.68
C PHE A 254 17.22 -6.00 4.76
N ASP A 255 18.44 -6.24 5.23
CA ASP A 255 18.92 -7.59 5.55
C ASP A 255 18.52 -7.95 6.98
N SER A 256 17.52 -8.82 7.11
CA SER A 256 17.03 -9.28 8.42
C SER A 256 18.04 -10.09 9.25
N LYS A 257 19.03 -10.72 8.62
CA LYS A 257 20.08 -11.49 9.30
C LYS A 257 21.14 -10.58 9.90
N LEU A 258 21.55 -9.57 9.13
CA LEU A 258 22.54 -8.58 9.58
C LEU A 258 21.92 -7.47 10.42
N GLY A 259 20.61 -7.24 10.29
CA GLY A 259 19.90 -6.17 10.97
C GLY A 259 20.21 -4.78 10.43
N CYS A 260 20.67 -4.68 9.18
CA CYS A 260 21.10 -3.43 8.54
C CYS A 260 20.45 -3.22 7.17
N THR A 261 20.50 -2.00 6.67
CA THR A 261 20.16 -1.70 5.26
C THR A 261 21.40 -1.87 4.40
N VAL A 262 21.25 -2.56 3.26
CA VAL A 262 22.31 -2.77 2.27
C VAL A 262 21.93 -2.08 0.96
N PRO A 263 22.87 -1.45 0.25
CA PRO A 263 22.57 -0.82 -1.04
C PRO A 263 22.14 -1.91 -2.03
N MET A 264 21.04 -1.66 -2.75
CA MET A 264 20.69 -2.49 -3.90
C MET A 264 21.54 -2.04 -5.09
N ARG A 265 21.89 -2.98 -5.98
CA ARG A 265 22.62 -2.67 -7.21
C ARG A 265 21.93 -1.48 -7.91
N ASP A 266 22.69 -0.43 -8.20
CA ASP A 266 22.21 0.77 -8.87
C ASP A 266 21.38 0.37 -10.09
N LYS A 267 20.09 0.69 -10.06
CA LYS A 267 19.34 0.81 -11.30
C LYS A 267 20.00 1.98 -12.03
N GLU A 268 20.64 1.69 -13.15
CA GLU A 268 21.19 2.68 -14.07
C GLU A 268 20.19 3.84 -14.28
N GLY A 269 20.47 5.01 -13.68
CA GLY A 269 19.70 6.25 -13.84
C GLY A 269 18.28 6.26 -13.24
N LYS A 270 17.68 7.47 -13.17
CA LYS A 270 16.24 7.62 -12.94
C LYS A 270 15.50 6.90 -14.08
N GLN A 271 14.92 5.74 -13.78
CA GLN A 271 14.17 4.98 -14.75
C GLN A 271 12.91 5.76 -15.14
N ASP A 272 12.87 6.29 -16.35
CA ASP A 272 11.68 6.94 -16.88
C ASP A 272 10.62 5.87 -17.18
N TYR A 273 9.62 5.81 -16.28
CA TYR A 273 8.50 4.90 -16.41
C TYR A 273 7.56 5.23 -17.57
N ARG A 274 7.78 6.33 -18.31
CA ARG A 274 7.03 6.70 -19.53
C ARG A 274 5.53 6.57 -19.31
N PHE A 275 5.04 7.23 -18.26
CA PHE A 275 3.64 7.17 -17.90
C PHE A 275 2.76 7.68 -19.04
N MET A 276 1.72 6.92 -19.37
CA MET A 276 0.73 7.33 -20.36
C MET A 276 -0.68 6.90 -19.93
N PRO A 277 -1.74 7.59 -20.38
CA PRO A 277 -3.10 7.12 -20.20
C PRO A 277 -3.29 5.68 -20.67
N GLU A 278 -4.02 4.84 -19.94
CA GLU A 278 -4.44 3.53 -20.43
C GLU A 278 -5.57 3.71 -21.46
N PRO A 279 -5.33 3.52 -22.77
CA PRO A 279 -6.34 3.79 -23.79
C PRO A 279 -7.49 2.78 -23.81
N ASN A 280 -7.27 1.57 -23.28
CA ASN A 280 -8.28 0.50 -23.33
C ASN A 280 -9.27 0.56 -22.17
N LEU A 281 -9.09 1.48 -21.21
CA LEU A 281 -10.01 1.70 -20.11
C LEU A 281 -10.58 3.11 -20.18
N PRO A 282 -11.92 3.27 -20.24
CA PRO A 282 -12.51 4.58 -20.07
C PRO A 282 -12.25 5.10 -18.64
N PRO A 283 -12.39 6.41 -18.40
CA PRO A 283 -12.36 6.95 -17.05
C PRO A 283 -13.34 6.21 -16.12
N LEU A 284 -12.87 5.85 -14.93
CA LEU A 284 -13.73 5.30 -13.89
C LEU A 284 -14.57 6.43 -13.29
N ILE A 285 -15.89 6.35 -13.43
CA ILE A 285 -16.82 7.32 -12.85
C ILE A 285 -17.48 6.72 -11.61
N LEU A 286 -17.33 7.42 -10.49
CA LEU A 286 -17.95 7.09 -9.21
C LEU A 286 -19.07 8.09 -8.93
N TYR A 287 -20.21 7.58 -8.48
CA TYR A 287 -21.41 8.37 -8.27
C TYR A 287 -21.70 8.55 -6.79
N ASP A 288 -22.31 9.66 -6.43
CA ASP A 288 -23.02 9.86 -5.18
C ASP A 288 -24.54 9.93 -5.45
N ALA A 289 -25.36 10.01 -4.41
CA ALA A 289 -26.81 10.08 -4.54
C ALA A 289 -27.30 11.27 -5.39
N LYS A 290 -26.49 12.34 -5.49
CA LYS A 290 -26.83 13.55 -6.25
C LYS A 290 -26.46 13.47 -7.73
N SER A 291 -25.41 12.72 -8.07
CA SER A 291 -24.86 12.61 -9.42
C SER A 291 -25.30 11.35 -10.16
N LEU A 292 -25.93 10.40 -9.48
CA LEU A 292 -26.44 9.17 -10.07
C LEU A 292 -27.63 9.46 -11.02
N PRO A 293 -27.56 9.09 -12.31
CA PRO A 293 -28.69 9.28 -13.23
C PRO A 293 -29.88 8.39 -12.88
N ALA A 294 -31.11 8.92 -13.00
CA ALA A 294 -32.36 8.32 -12.52
C ALA A 294 -32.70 6.90 -13.05
N ASN A 295 -32.10 6.47 -14.16
CA ASN A 295 -32.35 5.16 -14.78
C ASN A 295 -31.10 4.26 -14.83
N THR A 296 -30.12 4.49 -13.96
CA THR A 296 -28.87 3.74 -13.96
C THR A 296 -29.02 2.41 -13.24
N ASN A 297 -28.60 1.31 -13.87
CA ASN A 297 -28.54 0.03 -13.17
C ASN A 297 -27.47 0.08 -12.06
N HIS A 298 -27.89 -0.02 -10.80
CA HIS A 298 -27.00 -0.03 -9.64
C HIS A 298 -25.94 -1.14 -9.68
N GLN A 299 -26.17 -2.23 -10.41
CA GLN A 299 -25.20 -3.29 -10.62
C GLN A 299 -24.06 -2.92 -11.59
N GLN A 300 -24.20 -1.83 -12.35
CA GLN A 300 -23.20 -1.36 -13.30
C GLN A 300 -22.37 -0.17 -12.80
N VAL A 301 -22.72 0.38 -11.64
CA VAL A 301 -22.04 1.56 -11.07
C VAL A 301 -21.65 1.37 -9.62
N VAL A 302 -20.64 2.12 -9.19
CA VAL A 302 -20.21 2.20 -7.80
C VAL A 302 -20.76 3.50 -7.21
N ASN A 303 -21.60 3.38 -6.17
CA ASN A 303 -22.18 4.51 -5.46
C ASN A 303 -21.47 4.71 -4.11
N ILE A 304 -20.88 5.89 -3.91
CA ILE A 304 -20.07 6.25 -2.75
C ILE A 304 -20.91 6.32 -1.47
N ASP A 305 -22.12 6.88 -1.53
CA ASP A 305 -22.98 7.05 -0.35
C ASP A 305 -23.48 5.69 0.15
N TRP A 306 -23.85 4.82 -0.78
CA TRP A 306 -24.26 3.44 -0.47
C TRP A 306 -23.15 2.62 0.19
N ILE A 307 -21.90 2.80 -0.25
CA ILE A 307 -20.74 2.19 0.41
C ILE A 307 -20.56 2.79 1.80
N ARG A 308 -20.65 4.12 1.94
CA ARG A 308 -20.49 4.82 3.22
C ARG A 308 -21.48 4.33 4.28
N GLU A 309 -22.75 4.15 3.91
CA GLU A 309 -23.81 3.67 4.80
C GLU A 309 -23.60 2.24 5.29
N ARG A 310 -22.77 1.45 4.60
CA ARG A 310 -22.52 0.04 4.89
C ARG A 310 -21.14 -0.24 5.42
N LEU A 311 -20.35 0.82 5.66
CA LEU A 311 -19.08 0.66 6.33
C LEU A 311 -19.35 0.06 7.73
N PRO A 312 -18.63 -1.01 8.10
CA PRO A 312 -18.69 -1.49 9.47
C PRO A 312 -18.12 -0.45 10.42
N ASP A 313 -18.46 -0.54 11.70
CA ASP A 313 -17.81 0.25 12.74
C ASP A 313 -16.29 0.06 12.66
N LEU A 314 -15.56 1.16 12.47
CA LEU A 314 -14.11 1.15 12.43
C LEU A 314 -13.53 0.77 13.81
N PRO A 315 -12.29 0.27 13.87
CA PRO A 315 -11.67 -0.13 15.13
C PRO A 315 -11.69 0.96 16.20
N SER A 316 -11.48 2.23 15.82
CA SER A 316 -11.55 3.37 16.73
C SER A 316 -12.93 3.55 17.36
N VAL A 317 -13.99 3.43 16.55
CA VAL A 317 -15.39 3.52 17.01
C VAL A 317 -15.72 2.34 17.93
N LYS A 318 -15.30 1.13 17.57
CA LYS A 318 -15.49 -0.06 18.42
C LYS A 318 -14.79 0.10 19.77
N ARG A 319 -13.55 0.61 19.80
CA ARG A 319 -12.82 0.89 21.05
C ARG A 319 -13.56 1.89 21.93
N ALA A 320 -14.04 3.00 21.35
CA ALA A 320 -14.81 4.00 22.08
C ALA A 320 -16.08 3.41 22.71
N LYS A 321 -16.84 2.63 21.92
CA LYS A 321 -18.03 1.91 22.42
C LYS A 321 -17.70 0.94 23.56
N LEU A 322 -16.60 0.20 23.46
CA LEU A 322 -16.20 -0.74 24.52
C LEU A 322 -15.89 -0.01 25.84
N VAL A 323 -15.17 1.11 25.78
CA VAL A 323 -14.84 1.94 26.95
C VAL A 323 -16.11 2.53 27.56
N GLU A 324 -16.98 3.11 26.75
CA GLU A 324 -18.22 3.75 27.20
C GLU A 324 -19.20 2.74 27.82
N GLN A 325 -19.42 1.60 27.15
CA GLN A 325 -20.44 0.64 27.55
C GLN A 325 -20.01 -0.27 28.70
N TYR A 326 -18.73 -0.65 28.75
CA TYR A 326 -18.23 -1.64 29.71
C TYR A 326 -17.28 -1.06 30.77
N GLY A 327 -16.99 0.25 30.71
CA GLY A 327 -16.10 0.90 31.68
C GLY A 327 -14.67 0.37 31.67
N ILE A 328 -14.25 -0.30 30.59
CA ILE A 328 -12.89 -0.82 30.47
C ILE A 328 -11.90 0.33 30.32
N LEU A 329 -10.68 0.15 30.83
CA LEU A 329 -9.62 1.13 30.63
C LEU A 329 -9.32 1.28 29.12
N PRO A 330 -9.08 2.49 28.61
CA PRO A 330 -8.78 2.73 27.20
C PRO A 330 -7.66 1.84 26.67
N GLU A 331 -6.63 1.63 27.47
CA GLU A 331 -5.48 0.79 27.15
C GLU A 331 -5.85 -0.70 26.91
N HIS A 332 -6.81 -1.24 27.64
CA HIS A 332 -7.29 -2.61 27.45
C HIS A 332 -8.12 -2.76 26.17
N SER A 333 -8.80 -1.70 25.72
CA SER A 333 -9.60 -1.73 24.48
C SER A 333 -8.76 -2.03 23.23
N PHE A 334 -7.46 -1.70 23.24
CA PHE A 334 -6.53 -1.99 22.14
C PHE A 334 -6.17 -3.48 22.04
N THR A 335 -6.33 -4.25 23.11
CA THR A 335 -6.02 -5.69 23.12
C THR A 335 -7.20 -6.55 22.65
N LEU A 336 -8.42 -6.03 22.79
CA LEU A 336 -9.66 -6.76 22.48
C LEU A 336 -10.05 -6.73 20.99
N LEU A 337 -9.36 -5.94 20.16
CA LEU A 337 -9.64 -5.71 18.75
C LEU A 337 -8.38 -5.83 17.91
#